data_AF-A0A2V5TR02-F1
#
_entry.id   AF-A0A2V5TR02-F1
#
_cell.length_a   1.000
_cell.length_b   1.000
_cell.length_c   1.000
_cell.angle_alpha   90.00
_cell.angle_beta   90.00
_cell.angle_gamma   90.00
#
_symmetry.space_group_name_H-M   'P 1'
#
loop_
_entity.id
_entity.type
_entity.pdbx_description
1 polymer ?
#
loop_
_entity_poly.entity_id
_entity_poly.type
_entity_poly.pdbx_seq_one_letter_code
_entity_poly.pdbx_strand_id
1 'polypeptide(L)' 'MEKKLARVLKKIRRVRGLNEEEKYLFARSLAATPDERWRLHENFLRSHDLYTRSARKKYGFK' A
#
# COMPACT_ATOMS: atom_id res chain seq x y z
N MET A 1 3.96 -3.26 15.31
CA MET A 1 4.03 -3.36 13.83
C MET A 1 5.47 -3.33 13.32
N GLU A 2 6.32 -2.44 13.84
CA GLU A 2 7.69 -2.20 13.37
C GLU A 2 8.60 -3.44 13.30
N LYS A 3 8.56 -4.33 14.32
CA LYS A 3 9.35 -5.57 14.31
C LYS A 3 8.98 -6.52 13.16
N LYS A 4 7.69 -6.60 12.79
CA LYS A 4 7.23 -7.42 11.66
C LYS A 4 7.66 -6.78 10.33
N LEU A 5 7.53 -5.45 10.22
CA LEU A 5 7.95 -4.69 9.05
C LEU A 5 9.45 -4.82 8.80
N ALA A 6 10.29 -4.64 9.82
CA ALA A 6 11.74 -4.80 9.70
C ALA A 6 12.14 -6.21 9.23
N ARG A 7 11.43 -7.25 9.72
CA ARG A 7 11.65 -8.64 9.29
C ARG A 7 11.27 -8.85 7.82
N VAL A 8 10.16 -8.27 7.36
CA VAL A 8 9.73 -8.35 5.95
C VAL A 8 10.67 -7.54 5.07
N LEU A 9 11.05 -6.33 5.47
CA LEU A 9 12.00 -5.46 4.76
C LEU A 9 13.34 -6.16 4.55
N LYS A 10 13.86 -6.84 5.58
CA LYS A 10 15.08 -7.66 5.47
C LYS A 10 14.96 -8.77 4.40
N LYS A 11 13.78 -9.38 4.25
CA LYS A 11 13.53 -10.42 3.25
C LYS A 11 13.47 -9.86 1.83
N ILE A 12 12.82 -8.71 1.64
CA ILE A 12 12.63 -8.12 0.30
C ILE A 12 13.77 -7.18 -0.12
N ARG A 13 14.76 -6.92 0.74
CA ARG A 13 15.89 -6.02 0.48
C ARG A 13 16.60 -6.31 -0.85
N ARG A 14 16.69 -7.59 -1.23
CA ARG A 14 17.36 -8.08 -2.45
C ARG A 14 16.47 -8.11 -3.69
N VAL A 15 15.18 -7.77 -3.58
CA VAL A 15 14.29 -7.66 -4.75
C VAL A 15 14.84 -6.55 -5.65
N ARG A 16 15.13 -6.91 -6.90
CA ARG A 16 15.55 -5.98 -7.95
C ARG A 16 14.32 -5.30 -8.55
N GLY A 17 14.49 -4.07 -9.05
CA GLY A 17 13.42 -3.33 -9.71
C GLY A 17 12.47 -2.55 -8.78
N LEU A 18 12.78 -2.47 -7.48
CA LEU A 18 12.10 -1.57 -6.55
C LEU A 18 13.13 -0.62 -5.91
N ASN A 19 12.78 0.66 -5.83
CA ASN A 19 13.52 1.65 -5.06
C ASN A 19 13.32 1.42 -3.53
N GLU A 20 14.04 2.15 -2.68
CA GLU A 20 13.98 1.92 -1.22
C GLU A 20 12.61 2.27 -0.61
N GLU A 21 11.96 3.32 -1.11
CA GLU A 21 10.63 3.75 -0.66
C GLU A 21 9.55 2.75 -1.09
N GLU A 22 9.62 2.26 -2.32
CA GLU A 22 8.78 1.21 -2.88
C GLU A 22 8.95 -0.10 -2.10
N LYS A 23 10.20 -0.45 -1.76
CA LYS A 23 10.46 -1.60 -0.87
C LYS A 23 9.83 -1.37 0.50
N TYR A 24 9.92 -0.19 1.07
CA TYR A 24 9.31 0.10 2.36
C TYR A 24 7.77 -0.02 2.31
N LEU A 25 7.13 0.57 1.30
CA LEU A 25 5.69 0.46 1.07
C LEU A 25 5.25 -0.98 0.85
N PHE A 26 6.01 -1.75 0.08
CA PHE A 26 5.76 -3.16 -0.17
C PHE A 26 5.94 -4.02 1.10
N ALA A 27 6.96 -3.76 1.91
CA ALA A 27 7.12 -4.42 3.19
C ALA A 27 5.97 -4.10 4.14
N ARG A 28 5.50 -2.85 4.16
CA ARG A 28 4.38 -2.41 4.99
C ARG A 28 3.08 -3.12 4.62
N SER A 29 2.79 -3.24 3.32
CA SER A 29 1.58 -3.96 2.85
C SER A 29 1.64 -5.46 3.12
N LEU A 30 2.83 -6.07 2.99
CA LEU A 30 3.04 -7.49 3.30
C LEU A 30 2.98 -7.80 4.80
N ALA A 31 3.45 -6.88 5.65
CA ALA A 31 3.42 -7.04 7.10
C ALA A 31 2.03 -6.78 7.71
N ALA A 32 1.14 -6.10 6.98
CA ALA A 32 -0.20 -5.76 7.41
C ALA A 32 -1.15 -6.97 7.40
N THR A 33 -2.01 -7.07 8.41
CA THR A 33 -3.14 -8.01 8.42
C THR A 33 -4.12 -7.68 7.27
N PRO A 34 -5.02 -8.61 6.90
CA PRO A 34 -6.05 -8.32 5.89
C PRO A 34 -6.84 -7.03 6.19
N ASP A 35 -7.27 -6.83 7.44
CA ASP A 35 -8.03 -5.63 7.85
C ASP A 35 -7.19 -4.35 7.80
N GLU A 36 -5.93 -4.42 8.21
CA GLU A 36 -5.00 -3.28 8.11
C GLU A 36 -4.73 -2.92 6.66
N ARG A 37 -4.59 -3.92 5.79
CA ARG A 37 -4.38 -3.74 4.35
C ARG A 37 -5.61 -3.12 3.69
N TRP A 38 -6.80 -3.57 4.07
CA TRP A 38 -8.04 -2.98 3.60
C TRP A 38 -8.14 -1.50 4.00
N ARG A 39 -7.86 -1.16 5.27
CA ARG A 39 -7.82 0.24 5.73
C ARG A 39 -6.80 1.10 5.00
N LEU A 40 -5.60 0.58 4.74
CA LEU A 40 -4.59 1.30 3.93
C LEU A 40 -5.09 1.56 2.52
N HIS A 41 -5.76 0.59 1.90
CA HIS A 41 -6.34 0.75 0.58
C HIS A 41 -7.48 1.78 0.56
N GLU A 42 -8.38 1.74 1.55
CA GLU A 42 -9.43 2.75 1.67
C GLU A 42 -8.86 4.16 1.85
N ASN A 43 -7.84 4.31 2.69
CA ASN A 43 -7.17 5.60 2.89
C ASN A 43 -6.53 6.11 1.60
N PHE A 44 -5.88 5.23 0.83
CA PHE A 44 -5.33 5.56 -0.49
C PHE A 44 -6.44 6.05 -1.44
N LEU A 45 -7.56 5.33 -1.52
CA LEU A 45 -8.68 5.73 -2.36
C LEU A 45 -9.27 7.07 -1.93
N ARG A 46 -9.38 7.33 -0.62
CA ARG A 46 -9.87 8.60 -0.09
C ARG A 46 -8.91 9.75 -0.41
N SER A 47 -7.61 9.56 -0.26
CA SER A 47 -6.63 10.61 -0.51
C SER A 47 -6.50 10.99 -1.99
N HIS A 48 -6.87 10.07 -2.90
CA HIS A 48 -6.81 10.29 -4.35
C HIS A 48 -8.16 10.66 -4.98
N ASP A 49 -9.19 10.93 -4.18
CA ASP A 49 -10.55 11.20 -4.69
C ASP A 49 -11.07 10.05 -5.57
N LEU A 50 -10.76 8.81 -5.16
CA LEU A 50 -11.16 7.56 -5.81
C LEU A 50 -12.04 6.69 -4.90
N TYR A 51 -12.47 7.18 -3.74
CA TYR A 51 -13.24 6.37 -2.80
C TYR A 51 -14.67 6.11 -3.29
N THR A 52 -15.33 7.13 -3.83
CA THR A 52 -16.71 7.02 -4.29
C THR A 52 -16.80 6.85 -5.81
N ARG A 53 -17.91 6.28 -6.29
CA ARG A 53 -18.17 6.14 -7.73
C ARG A 53 -18.23 7.49 -8.44
N SER A 54 -18.80 8.51 -7.80
CA SER A 54 -18.87 9.87 -8.36
C SER A 54 -17.48 10.48 -8.52
N ALA A 55 -16.61 10.32 -7.53
CA ALA A 55 -15.24 10.83 -7.56
C ALA A 55 -14.40 10.13 -8.64
N ARG A 56 -14.54 8.80 -8.76
CA ARG A 56 -13.93 8.00 -9.84
C ARG A 56 -14.33 8.45 -11.25
N LYS A 57 -15.57 8.92 -11.44
CA LYS A 57 -16.06 9.40 -12.74
C LYS A 57 -15.26 10.61 -13.26
N LYS A 58 -14.74 11.46 -12.35
CA LYS A 58 -13.88 12.62 -12.70
C LYS A 58 -12.61 12.19 -13.45
N TYR A 59 -12.11 11.01 -13.14
CA TYR A 59 -10.90 10.43 -13.74
C TYR A 59 -11.21 9.45 -14.89
N GLY A 60 -12.47 9.34 -15.32
CA GLY A 60 -12.86 8.49 -16.45
C GLY A 60 -12.99 7.00 -16.12
N PHE A 61 -12.95 6.61 -14.84
CA PHE A 61 -13.26 5.23 -14.44
C PHE A 61 -14.77 4.97 -14.60
N LYS A 62 -15.12 3.85 -15.24
CA LYS A 62 -16.52 3.42 -15.50
C LYS A 62 -17.13 2.69 -14.30
#